data_AF-A0A819N067-F1
#
_entry.id   AF-A0A819N067-F1
#
_cell.length_a   1.000
_cell.length_b   1.000
_cell.length_c   1.000
_cell.angle_alpha   90.00
_cell.angle_beta   90.00
_cell.angle_gamma   90.00
#
_symmetry.space_group_name_H-M   'P 1'
#
loop_
_entity.id
_entity.type
_entity.pdbx_description
1 polymer ?
#
loop_
_entity_poly.entity_id
_entity_poly.type
_entity_poly.pdbx_seq_one_letter_code
_entity_poly.pdbx_strand_id
1 'polypeptide(L)'
;MSSSIISLLALAGKQITIYLGTFTLVVGVIGGLLNVIVFLSLKTFRESSSAFYLTIMSIVNIGQLLTGLLSRIMSSGFSIDWTLASLFYCKFRYYCFNICAEMSMTCICLAIIDQYLATSS
;
A
#
# COMPACT_ATOMS: atom_id res chain seq x y z
N MET A 1 19.55 28.99 10.27
CA MET A 1 18.46 28.60 9.36
C MET A 1 17.16 28.71 10.14
N SER A 2 16.30 29.63 9.71
CA SER A 2 15.28 30.26 10.56
C SER A 2 14.16 29.28 10.93
N SER A 3 13.80 29.21 12.22
CA SER A 3 12.73 28.39 12.80
C SER A 3 11.37 28.50 12.06
N SER A 4 11.14 29.61 11.36
CA SER A 4 9.99 29.82 10.47
C SER A 4 9.92 28.84 9.29
N ILE A 5 11.07 28.46 8.73
CA ILE A 5 11.14 27.53 7.59
C ILE A 5 10.79 26.11 8.06
N ILE A 6 11.28 25.71 9.23
CA ILE A 6 11.03 24.38 9.82
C ILE A 6 9.54 24.21 10.14
N SER A 7 8.92 25.24 10.70
CA SER A 7 7.49 25.23 11.04
C SER A 7 6.60 25.23 9.79
N LEU A 8 6.97 25.99 8.74
CA LEU A 8 6.25 25.98 7.47
C LEU A 8 6.34 24.61 6.77
N LEU A 9 7.51 23.97 6.79
CA LEU A 9 7.70 22.63 6.24
C LEU A 9 6.88 21.57 7.00
N ALA A 10 6.84 21.65 8.34
CA ALA A 10 6.04 20.75 9.16
C ALA A 10 4.53 20.91 8.87
N LEU A 11 4.06 22.15 8.71
CA LEU A 11 2.66 22.44 8.41
C LEU A 11 2.28 21.95 7.00
N ALA A 12 3.15 22.18 6.01
CA ALA A 12 2.98 21.66 4.66
C ALA A 12 2.95 20.12 4.62
N GLY A 13 3.88 19.46 5.33
CA GLY A 13 3.93 18.00 5.43
C GLY A 13 2.67 17.41 6.09
N LYS A 14 2.14 18.07 7.11
CA LYS A 14 0.87 17.71 7.74
C LYS A 14 -0.30 17.81 6.76
N GLN A 15 -0.42 18.95 6.07
CA GLN A 15 -1.48 19.19 5.07
C GLN A 15 -1.44 18.11 3.97
N ILE A 16 -0.26 17.85 3.40
CA ILE A 16 -0.05 16.82 2.38
C ILE A 16 -0.47 15.44 2.91
N THR A 17 -0.03 15.07 4.11
CA THR A 17 -0.35 13.76 4.69
C THR A 17 -1.85 13.58 4.90
N ILE A 18 -2.56 14.61 5.33
CA ILE A 18 -4.01 14.54 5.54
C ILE A 18 -4.75 14.44 4.20
N TYR A 19 -4.56 15.40 3.29
CA TYR A 19 -5.36 15.46 2.07
C TYR A 19 -4.95 14.38 1.06
N LEU A 20 -3.66 14.34 0.68
CA LEU A 20 -3.17 13.37 -0.30
C LEU A 20 -3.13 11.96 0.29
N GLY A 21 -2.78 11.81 1.57
CA GLY A 21 -2.78 10.52 2.23
C GLY A 21 -4.18 9.92 2.32
N THR A 22 -5.18 10.68 2.79
CA THR A 22 -6.55 10.18 2.89
C THR A 22 -7.14 9.85 1.52
N PHE A 23 -6.91 10.71 0.52
CA PHE A 23 -7.33 10.45 -0.86
C PHE A 23 -6.70 9.15 -1.40
N THR A 24 -5.38 8.98 -1.23
CA THR A 24 -4.66 7.79 -1.68
C THR A 24 -5.14 6.54 -0.96
N LEU A 25 -5.46 6.62 0.33
CA LEU A 25 -5.98 5.51 1.11
C LEU A 25 -7.36 5.08 0.59
N VAL A 26 -8.28 6.02 0.38
CA VAL A 26 -9.64 5.71 -0.10
C VAL A 26 -9.59 5.12 -1.51
N VAL A 27 -8.94 5.81 -2.45
CA VAL A 27 -8.87 5.37 -3.85
C VAL A 27 -8.07 4.06 -3.96
N GLY A 28 -6.97 3.93 -3.23
CA GLY A 28 -6.12 2.74 -3.25
C GLY A 28 -6.83 1.50 -2.70
N VAL A 29 -7.58 1.62 -1.60
CA VAL A 29 -8.35 0.50 -1.04
C VAL A 29 -9.49 0.11 -1.98
N ILE A 30 -10.25 1.09 -2.49
CA ILE A 30 -11.34 0.81 -3.43
C ILE A 30 -10.80 0.14 -4.71
N GLY A 31 -9.75 0.70 -5.31
CA GLY A 31 -9.13 0.15 -6.51
C GLY A 31 -8.55 -1.25 -6.29
N GLY A 32 -7.88 -1.47 -5.16
CA GLY A 32 -7.38 -2.79 -4.79
C GLY A 32 -8.50 -3.84 -4.64
N LEU A 33 -9.61 -3.47 -3.97
CA LEU A 33 -10.76 -4.37 -3.81
C LEU A 33 -11.41 -4.68 -5.16
N LEU A 34 -11.57 -3.68 -6.03
CA LEU A 34 -12.09 -3.88 -7.38
C LEU A 34 -11.20 -4.83 -8.20
N ASN A 35 -9.86 -4.68 -8.13
CA ASN A 35 -8.94 -5.61 -8.80
C ASN A 35 -9.12 -7.04 -8.30
N VAL A 36 -9.19 -7.25 -6.98
CA VAL A 36 -9.41 -8.58 -6.40
C VAL A 36 -10.75 -9.17 -6.85
N ILE A 37 -11.82 -8.37 -6.85
CA ILE A 37 -13.14 -8.82 -7.32
C ILE A 37 -13.08 -9.21 -8.80
N VAL A 38 -12.48 -8.40 -9.66
CA VAL A 38 -12.38 -8.65 -11.10
C VAL A 38 -11.58 -9.93 -11.38
N PHE A 39 -10.40 -10.09 -10.77
CA PHE A 39 -9.57 -11.27 -10.99
C PHE A 39 -10.20 -12.57 -10.47
N LEU A 40 -10.98 -12.51 -9.39
CA LEU A 40 -11.67 -13.68 -8.84
C LEU A 40 -12.99 -14.01 -9.55
N SER A 41 -13.69 -13.00 -10.07
CA SER A 41 -15.04 -13.18 -10.64
C SER A 41 -15.02 -13.62 -12.11
N LEU A 42 -14.03 -13.18 -12.89
CA LEU A 42 -13.96 -13.52 -14.31
C LEU A 42 -13.17 -14.80 -14.54
N LYS A 43 -13.84 -15.82 -15.11
CA LYS A 43 -13.22 -17.10 -15.48
C LYS A 43 -11.95 -16.96 -16.33
N THR A 44 -11.96 -16.01 -17.27
CA THR A 44 -10.82 -15.74 -18.17
C THR A 44 -9.55 -15.35 -17.41
N PHE A 45 -9.67 -14.61 -16.30
CA PHE A 45 -8.52 -14.24 -15.48
C PHE A 45 -8.13 -15.35 -14.51
N ARG A 46 -9.08 -16.17 -14.06
CA ARG A 46 -8.80 -17.26 -13.11
C ARG A 46 -7.95 -18.39 -13.70
N GLU A 47 -7.92 -18.54 -15.01
CA GLU A 47 -7.08 -19.52 -15.72
C GLU A 47 -5.67 -18.99 -16.03
N SER A 48 -5.41 -17.70 -15.82
CA SER A 48 -4.10 -17.08 -16.06
C SER A 48 -3.26 -17.06 -14.79
N SER A 49 -2.06 -17.63 -14.86
CA SER A 49 -1.05 -17.58 -13.79
C SER A 49 -0.64 -16.15 -13.43
N SER A 50 -0.50 -15.25 -14.41
CA SER A 50 -0.25 -13.81 -14.21
C SER A 50 -1.31 -13.13 -13.33
N ALA A 51 -2.59 -13.42 -13.54
CA ALA A 51 -3.67 -12.83 -12.74
C ALA A 51 -3.63 -13.25 -11.26
N PHE A 52 -3.13 -14.45 -10.96
CA PHE A 52 -2.90 -14.89 -9.58
C PHE A 52 -1.87 -14.00 -8.87
N TYR A 53 -0.74 -13.72 -9.50
CA TYR A 53 0.28 -12.82 -8.95
C TYR A 53 -0.25 -11.40 -8.75
N LEU A 54 -1.01 -10.87 -9.71
CA LEU A 54 -1.64 -9.54 -9.60
C LEU A 54 -2.71 -9.47 -8.51
N THR A 55 -3.39 -10.59 -8.23
CA THR A 55 -4.35 -10.69 -7.12
C THR A 55 -3.64 -10.62 -5.77
N ILE A 56 -2.55 -11.39 -5.60
CA ILE A 56 -1.73 -11.33 -4.38
C ILE A 56 -1.16 -9.93 -4.20
N MET A 57 -0.62 -9.33 -5.26
CA MET A 57 -0.11 -7.95 -5.27
C MET A 57 -1.17 -6.96 -4.78
N SER A 58 -2.41 -7.10 -5.25
CA SER A 58 -3.52 -6.23 -4.84
C SER A 58 -3.85 -6.38 -3.36
N ILE A 59 -3.87 -7.61 -2.83
CA ILE A 59 -4.13 -7.89 -1.41
C ILE A 59 -3.03 -7.28 -0.52
N VAL A 60 -1.75 -7.48 -0.87
CA VAL A 60 -0.64 -6.95 -0.07
C VAL A 60 -0.55 -5.43 -0.14
N ASN A 61 -0.87 -4.83 -1.29
CA ASN A 61 -0.92 -3.37 -1.42
C ASN A 61 -2.02 -2.77 -0.53
N ILE A 62 -3.19 -3.40 -0.42
CA ILE A 62 -4.22 -2.99 0.54
C ILE A 62 -3.69 -3.09 1.97
N GLY A 63 -3.03 -4.21 2.32
CA GLY A 63 -2.40 -4.37 3.63
C GLY A 63 -1.37 -3.29 3.95
N GLN A 64 -0.55 -2.90 2.96
CA GLN A 64 0.44 -1.84 3.08
C GLN A 64 -0.21 -0.46 3.29
N LEU A 65 -1.32 -0.17 2.60
CA LEU A 65 -2.08 1.07 2.80
C LEU A 65 -2.69 1.13 4.21
N LEU A 66 -3.29 0.03 4.67
CA LEU A 66 -3.94 -0.04 5.98
C LEU A 66 -2.97 -0.02 7.16
N THR A 67 -1.77 -0.60 7.01
CA THR A 67 -0.78 -0.64 8.11
C THR A 67 0.20 0.53 8.04
N GLY A 68 0.66 0.88 6.84
CA GLY A 68 1.64 1.93 6.61
C GLY A 68 1.02 3.33 6.56
N LEU A 69 0.17 3.56 5.56
CA LEU A 69 -0.36 4.89 5.25
C LEU A 69 -1.37 5.36 6.30
N LEU A 70 -2.31 4.49 6.72
CA LEU A 70 -3.27 4.82 7.78
C LEU A 70 -2.56 5.26 9.06
N SER A 71 -1.57 4.50 9.53
CA SER A 71 -0.78 4.85 10.70
C SER A 71 -0.07 6.20 10.55
N ARG A 72 0.42 6.52 9.36
CA ARG A 72 1.07 7.81 9.09
C ARG A 72 0.05 8.95 9.11
N ILE A 73 -1.15 8.75 8.59
CA ILE A 73 -2.25 9.73 8.68
C ILE A 73 -2.64 9.97 10.14
N MET A 74 -2.81 8.91 10.93
CA MET A 74 -3.17 9.04 12.34
C MET A 74 -2.08 9.76 13.15
N SER A 75 -0.82 9.35 12.98
CA SER A 75 0.34 9.93 13.66
C SER A 75 0.60 11.38 13.22
N SER A 76 0.90 11.59 11.94
CA SER A 76 1.35 12.90 11.44
C SER A 76 0.21 13.88 11.16
N GLY A 77 -0.98 13.37 10.82
CA GLY A 77 -2.15 14.19 10.52
C GLY A 77 -2.97 14.54 11.76
N PHE A 78 -3.27 13.55 12.60
CA PHE A 78 -4.15 13.70 13.77
C PHE A 78 -3.42 13.71 15.11
N SER A 79 -2.08 13.56 15.12
CA SER A 79 -1.27 13.49 16.35
C SER A 79 -1.67 12.32 17.28
N ILE A 80 -2.18 11.23 16.69
CA ILE A 80 -2.56 9.99 17.38
C ILE A 80 -1.53 8.91 17.04
N ASP A 81 -0.63 8.64 17.98
CA ASP A 81 0.49 7.70 17.79
C ASP A 81 0.18 6.30 18.37
N TRP A 82 -0.38 5.42 17.54
CA TRP A 82 -0.60 4.01 17.90
C TRP A 82 0.70 3.24 18.21
N THR A 83 1.83 3.71 17.69
CA THR A 83 3.15 3.13 17.96
C THR A 83 3.61 3.37 19.40
N LEU A 84 3.15 4.44 20.04
CA LEU A 84 3.42 4.72 21.45
C LEU A 84 2.48 3.92 22.36
N ALA A 85 1.26 3.63 21.88
CA ALA A 85 0.28 2.84 22.64
C ALA A 85 0.66 1.35 22.73
N SER A 86 1.35 0.78 21.73
CA SER A 86 1.73 -0.63 21.74
C SER A 86 3.07 -0.89 21.05
N LEU A 87 4.01 -1.47 21.81
CA LEU A 87 5.31 -1.90 21.30
C LEU A 87 5.17 -3.01 20.24
N PHE A 88 4.19 -3.90 20.43
CA PHE A 88 3.84 -4.91 19.43
C PHE A 88 3.42 -4.25 18.12
N TYR A 89 2.50 -3.28 18.16
CA TYR A 89 2.04 -2.57 16.96
C TYR A 89 3.17 -1.84 16.25
N CYS A 90 4.06 -1.18 17.01
CA CYS A 90 5.23 -0.49 16.47
C CYS A 90 6.12 -1.42 15.62
N LYS A 91 6.46 -2.60 16.14
CA LYS A 91 7.27 -3.60 15.43
C LYS A 91 6.52 -4.26 14.27
N PHE A 92 5.28 -4.66 14.53
CA PHE A 92 4.42 -5.32 13.53
C PHE A 92 4.18 -4.43 12.32
N ARG A 93 3.91 -3.14 12.53
CA ARG A 93 3.71 -2.16 11.45
C ARG A 93 4.91 -2.09 10.53
N TYR A 94 6.13 -1.97 11.08
CA TYR A 94 7.34 -1.89 10.28
C TYR A 94 7.57 -3.19 9.50
N TYR A 95 7.45 -4.34 10.17
CA TYR A 95 7.60 -5.64 9.54
C TYR A 95 6.60 -5.87 8.40
N CYS A 96 5.31 -5.63 8.67
CA CYS A 96 4.23 -5.80 7.70
C CYS A 96 4.40 -4.87 6.50
N PHE A 97 4.73 -3.59 6.73
CA PHE A 97 4.96 -2.63 5.64
C PHE A 97 6.08 -3.10 4.68
N ASN A 98 7.22 -3.54 5.23
CA ASN A 98 8.34 -4.00 4.41
C ASN A 98 8.00 -5.28 3.65
N ILE A 99 7.39 -6.27 4.30
CA ILE A 99 7.02 -7.52 3.62
C ILE A 99 5.99 -7.30 2.53
N CYS A 100 4.98 -6.46 2.76
CA CYS A 100 4.01 -6.16 1.72
C CYS A 100 4.67 -5.50 0.51
N ALA A 101 5.63 -4.59 0.71
CA ALA A 101 6.37 -3.94 -0.37
C ALA A 101 7.22 -4.93 -1.18
N GLU A 102 8.00 -5.77 -0.50
CA GLU A 102 8.85 -6.80 -1.15
C GLU A 102 8.00 -7.86 -1.88
N MET A 103 6.89 -8.28 -1.28
CA MET A 103 5.97 -9.23 -1.90
C MET A 103 5.29 -8.62 -3.13
N SER A 104 4.91 -7.33 -3.07
CA SER A 104 4.33 -6.61 -4.20
C SER A 104 5.30 -6.55 -5.39
N MET A 105 6.56 -6.20 -5.12
CA MET A 105 7.64 -6.19 -6.13
C MET A 105 7.92 -7.58 -6.71
N THR A 106 7.92 -8.60 -5.85
CA THR A 106 8.13 -9.98 -6.31
C THR A 106 6.98 -10.43 -7.21
N CYS A 107 5.73 -10.13 -6.83
CA CYS A 107 4.54 -10.51 -7.60
C CYS A 107 4.52 -9.85 -8.98
N ILE A 108 4.85 -8.55 -9.07
CA ILE A 108 4.89 -7.88 -10.38
C ILE A 108 6.01 -8.43 -11.27
N CYS A 109 7.19 -8.72 -10.73
CA CYS A 109 8.26 -9.38 -11.48
C CYS A 109 7.83 -10.75 -12.03
N LEU A 110 7.21 -11.58 -11.18
CA LEU A 110 6.71 -12.90 -11.59
C LEU A 110 5.59 -12.79 -12.62
N ALA A 111 4.67 -11.83 -12.47
CA ALA A 111 3.62 -11.57 -13.45
C ALA A 111 4.19 -11.16 -14.82
N ILE A 112 5.23 -10.32 -14.83
CA ILE A 112 5.91 -9.90 -16.07
C ILE A 112 6.62 -11.09 -16.74
N ILE A 113 7.31 -11.93 -15.96
CA ILE A 113 7.99 -13.13 -16.47
C ILE A 113 6.96 -14.10 -17.06
N ASP A 114 5.85 -14.35 -16.36
CA ASP A 114 4.76 -15.21 -16.84
C ASP A 114 4.18 -14.68 -18.16
N GLN A 115 3.88 -13.39 -18.22
CA GLN A 115 3.36 -12.74 -19.43
C GLN A 115 4.36 -12.83 -20.60
N TYR A 116 5.65 -12.63 -20.34
CA TYR A 116 6.71 -12.74 -21.35
C TYR A 116 6.78 -14.15 -21.92
N LEU A 117 6.82 -15.17 -21.06
CA LEU A 117 6.87 -16.57 -21.49
C LEU A 117 5.61 -17.00 -22.25
N ALA A 118 4.43 -16.54 -21.82
CA ALA A 118 3.17 -16.85 -22.49
C ALA A 118 3.02 -16.19 -23.87
N THR A 119 3.69 -15.06 -24.12
CA THR A 119 3.58 -14.31 -25.38
C THR A 119 4.72 -14.62 -26.36
N SER A 120 5.85 -15.14 -25.87
CA SER A 120 7.08 -15.33 -26.66
C SER A 120 7.24 -16.75 -27.25
N SER A 121 6.21 -17.60 -27.19
CA SER A 121 6.16 -18.91 -27.86
C SER A 121 5.43 -18.82 -29.19
#